data_AF-A0A1F9TXI9-F1
#
_entry.id   AF-A0A1F9TXI9-F1
#
_cell.length_a   1.000
_cell.length_b   1.000
_cell.length_c   1.000
_cell.angle_alpha   90.00
_cell.angle_beta   90.00
_cell.angle_gamma   90.00
#
_symmetry.space_group_name_H-M   'P 1'
#
loop_
_entity.id
_entity.type
_entity.pdbx_description
1 polymer ?
#
loop_
_entity_poly.entity_id
_entity_poly.type
_entity_poly.pdbx_seq_one_letter_code
_entity_poly.pdbx_strand_id
1 'polypeptide(L)'
;MKSMSISRLRFIPAIEEYYPLRLFCQRAEGKVLLLLAFALGLHWHGVSWWPAATLVLGSISFWPEHRTFLVGLSGVYWLAIHSLWPHWLLRELARLDGLAISQQNLRILQASLPMLALALCISATHVLRSSALLGRRPVRNLLLAYGLILGGTSYGLRGSHWEPMAWGLAALLGQYIWLAAYIVSDPVKTGNLLRAWVLPPFWSSWTWDPTLPIPNGPAILRRIEAAGSEQAAVYQLKGLKLLYWALMLKLLQSFLMGFWYGLGPMAGIKSWMPNWDVVPFWKACLMASLGTPLPWYSNWVSLLCRYFLVLLELSISSHLIVALIRMSGYYALRNVHRPLTSPTIAEYWGRAGYYVKELLATLFFYPAFFRYFKRRPLLRLSFAIFAAAGFGNFLAVYFIQWERIALLGLWQTFCQMQSYLIYCMLLASGIICSRLRRQIWPGEIKPNIGSIIWVNVFYCMISVFNDYREFRPLRQSFRMFLGLFGIG
;
A
#
# COMPACT_ATOMS: atom_id res chain seq x y z
N MET A 1 -35.11 -30.88 -2.15
CA MET A 1 -34.19 -29.99 -1.40
C MET A 1 -33.40 -29.14 -2.39
N LYS A 2 -33.71 -27.84 -2.50
CA LYS A 2 -32.89 -26.89 -3.28
C LYS A 2 -31.50 -26.85 -2.66
N SER A 3 -30.46 -27.13 -3.44
CA SER A 3 -29.08 -26.95 -2.98
C SER A 3 -28.91 -25.49 -2.52
N MET A 4 -28.73 -25.30 -1.21
CA MET A 4 -28.30 -24.01 -0.68
C MET A 4 -26.91 -23.75 -1.27
N SER A 5 -26.86 -22.93 -2.31
CA SER A 5 -25.61 -22.42 -2.84
C SER A 5 -24.85 -21.74 -1.69
N ILE A 6 -23.72 -22.33 -1.30
CA ILE A 6 -22.77 -21.82 -0.30
C ILE A 6 -22.40 -20.34 -0.57
N SER A 7 -22.63 -19.86 -1.79
CA SER A 7 -22.47 -18.45 -2.18
C SER A 7 -23.35 -17.44 -1.43
N ARG A 8 -24.43 -17.87 -0.73
CA ARG A 8 -25.31 -16.99 0.05
C ARG A 8 -24.96 -16.85 1.54
N LEU A 9 -24.03 -17.65 2.06
CA LEU A 9 -23.57 -17.51 3.45
C LEU A 9 -22.70 -16.24 3.57
N ARG A 10 -23.34 -15.14 3.97
CA ARG A 10 -22.64 -13.89 4.33
C ARG A 10 -22.22 -14.01 5.80
N PHE A 11 -20.94 -14.25 6.06
CA PHE A 11 -20.39 -14.31 7.42
C PHE A 11 -20.63 -13.01 8.21
N ILE A 12 -20.72 -11.86 7.51
CA ILE A 12 -21.13 -10.59 8.13
C ILE A 12 -22.45 -10.12 7.51
N PRO A 13 -23.49 -9.90 8.33
CA PRO A 13 -24.81 -9.50 7.86
C PRO A 13 -24.77 -8.18 7.07
N ALA A 14 -25.80 -7.97 6.24
CA ALA A 14 -25.99 -6.75 5.47
C ALA A 14 -26.62 -5.65 6.31
N ILE A 15 -25.95 -5.26 7.39
CA ILE A 15 -26.41 -4.22 8.32
C ILE A 15 -26.70 -2.90 7.61
N GLU A 16 -25.99 -2.63 6.52
CA GLU A 16 -26.18 -1.45 5.67
C GLU A 16 -27.50 -1.46 4.89
N GLU A 17 -28.17 -2.61 4.74
CA GLU A 17 -29.45 -2.74 4.04
C GLU A 17 -30.65 -2.50 4.99
N TYR A 18 -30.45 -2.60 6.31
CA TYR A 18 -31.50 -2.42 7.31
C TYR A 18 -31.91 -0.95 7.44
N TYR A 19 -33.10 -0.61 6.94
CA TYR A 19 -33.63 0.77 6.95
C TYR A 19 -33.71 1.41 8.35
N PRO A 20 -34.23 0.74 9.40
CA PRO A 20 -34.28 1.35 10.74
C PRO A 20 -32.89 1.68 11.29
N LEU A 21 -31.91 0.83 11.03
CA LEU A 21 -30.52 1.06 11.45
C LEU A 21 -29.91 2.25 10.71
N ARG A 22 -30.17 2.40 9.40
CA ARG A 22 -29.73 3.56 8.61
C ARG A 22 -30.34 4.86 9.14
N LEU A 23 -31.62 4.87 9.48
CA LEU A 23 -32.27 6.04 10.08
C LEU A 23 -31.68 6.36 11.45
N PHE A 24 -31.44 5.35 12.28
CA PHE A 24 -30.82 5.51 13.59
C PHE A 24 -29.43 6.14 13.48
N CYS A 25 -28.56 5.64 12.58
CA CYS A 25 -27.22 6.17 12.36
C CYS A 25 -27.18 7.61 11.81
N GLN A 26 -28.31 8.15 11.32
CA GLN A 26 -28.39 9.57 10.93
C GLN A 26 -28.59 10.49 12.14
N ARG A 27 -29.15 9.98 13.24
CA ARG A 27 -29.38 10.73 14.47
C ARG A 27 -28.10 10.87 15.30
N ALA A 28 -28.08 11.82 16.23
CA ALA A 28 -26.91 12.06 17.08
C ALA A 28 -26.54 10.82 17.91
N GLU A 29 -27.53 10.15 18.49
CA GLU A 29 -27.30 8.96 19.33
C GLU A 29 -26.72 7.81 18.51
N GLY A 30 -27.24 7.60 17.30
CA GLY A 30 -26.73 6.57 16.40
C GLY A 30 -25.34 6.85 15.87
N LYS A 31 -24.98 8.12 15.63
CA LYS A 31 -23.60 8.52 15.31
C LYS A 31 -22.65 8.23 16.47
N VAL A 32 -23.02 8.58 17.70
CA VAL A 32 -22.21 8.28 18.90
C VAL A 32 -21.99 6.77 19.03
N LEU A 33 -23.06 5.97 18.96
CA LEU A 33 -22.94 4.52 19.08
C LEU A 33 -22.06 3.93 17.96
N LEU A 34 -22.23 4.41 16.73
CA LEU A 34 -21.43 3.98 15.59
C LEU A 34 -19.94 4.31 15.77
N LEU A 35 -19.63 5.52 16.26
CA LEU A 35 -18.27 5.94 16.58
C LEU A 35 -17.67 5.13 17.72
N LEU A 36 -18.42 4.84 18.78
CA LEU A 36 -17.98 3.98 19.88
C LEU A 36 -17.67 2.56 19.39
N ALA A 37 -18.56 1.96 18.60
CA ALA A 37 -18.35 0.63 18.02
C ALA A 37 -17.13 0.59 17.08
N PHE A 38 -16.89 1.68 16.35
CA PHE A 38 -15.71 1.83 15.49
C PHE A 38 -14.43 2.01 16.32
N ALA A 39 -14.46 2.83 17.37
CA ALA A 39 -13.36 3.06 18.29
C ALA A 39 -12.91 1.77 19.00
N LEU A 40 -13.86 0.97 19.49
CA LEU A 40 -13.59 -0.35 20.06
C LEU A 40 -12.92 -1.29 19.05
N GLY A 41 -13.39 -1.28 17.80
CA GLY A 41 -12.75 -2.05 16.74
C GLY A 41 -11.31 -1.60 16.47
N LEU A 42 -11.03 -0.29 16.41
CA LEU A 42 -9.66 0.24 16.29
C LEU A 42 -8.78 -0.15 17.48
N HIS A 43 -9.33 -0.11 18.70
CA HIS A 43 -8.63 -0.52 19.92
C HIS A 43 -8.23 -2.01 19.86
N TRP A 44 -9.13 -2.91 19.47
CA TRP A 44 -8.81 -4.34 19.29
C TRP A 44 -7.85 -4.62 18.13
N HIS A 45 -7.82 -3.74 17.13
CA HIS A 45 -6.76 -3.75 16.12
C HIS A 45 -5.39 -3.31 16.67
N GLY A 46 -5.30 -2.82 17.91
CA GLY A 46 -4.05 -2.36 18.51
C GLY A 46 -3.57 -1.03 17.93
N VAL A 47 -4.49 -0.22 17.38
CA VAL A 47 -4.17 1.07 16.78
C VAL A 47 -3.94 2.08 17.90
N SER A 48 -2.70 2.46 18.19
CA SER A 48 -2.36 3.34 19.32
C SER A 48 -3.03 4.72 19.28
N TRP A 49 -3.27 5.26 18.09
CA TRP A 49 -3.88 6.56 17.84
C TRP A 49 -5.41 6.51 17.66
N TRP A 50 -6.05 5.40 18.02
CA TRP A 50 -7.51 5.24 17.91
C TRP A 50 -8.32 6.40 18.53
N PRO A 51 -7.92 7.06 19.65
CA PRO A 51 -8.71 8.16 20.20
C PRO A 51 -8.72 9.37 19.26
N ALA A 52 -7.55 9.76 18.74
CA ALA A 52 -7.40 10.88 17.82
C ALA A 52 -8.19 10.65 16.53
N ALA A 53 -8.12 9.45 15.96
CA ALA A 53 -8.92 9.12 14.78
C ALA A 53 -10.43 9.11 15.07
N THR A 54 -10.85 8.65 16.24
CA THR A 54 -12.27 8.68 16.65
C THR A 54 -12.77 10.11 16.77
N LEU A 55 -11.97 11.03 17.34
CA LEU A 55 -12.30 12.45 17.42
C LEU A 55 -12.45 13.07 16.02
N VAL A 56 -11.51 12.82 15.11
CA VAL A 56 -11.59 13.29 13.72
C VAL A 56 -12.83 12.75 13.01
N LEU A 57 -13.10 11.45 13.13
CA LEU A 57 -14.29 10.81 12.57
C LEU A 57 -15.58 11.34 13.19
N GLY A 58 -15.56 11.67 14.48
CA GLY A 58 -16.64 12.34 15.19
C GLY A 58 -16.93 13.69 14.57
N SER A 59 -15.93 14.55 14.44
CA SER A 59 -16.06 15.85 13.81
C SER A 59 -16.62 15.73 12.39
N ILE A 60 -16.10 14.81 11.59
CA ILE A 60 -16.60 14.57 10.23
C ILE A 60 -18.07 14.10 10.22
N SER A 61 -18.47 13.28 11.20
CA SER A 61 -19.83 12.73 11.29
C SER A 61 -20.85 13.78 11.73
N PHE A 62 -20.47 14.70 12.62
CA PHE A 62 -21.35 15.76 13.12
C PHE A 62 -21.39 16.99 12.22
N TRP A 63 -20.33 17.29 11.47
CA TRP A 63 -20.26 18.40 10.51
C TRP A 63 -19.99 17.92 9.07
N PRO A 64 -20.95 17.19 8.45
CA PRO A 64 -20.76 16.59 7.13
C PRO A 64 -20.55 17.63 6.01
N GLU A 65 -21.08 18.85 6.17
CA GLU A 65 -20.90 19.97 5.23
C GLU A 65 -19.44 20.42 5.12
N HIS A 66 -18.66 20.24 6.17
CA HIS A 66 -17.25 20.59 6.23
C HIS A 66 -16.32 19.37 6.09
N ARG A 67 -16.83 18.21 5.67
CA ARG A 67 -16.08 16.94 5.62
C ARG A 67 -14.71 17.08 4.93
N THR A 68 -14.68 17.61 3.70
CA THR A 68 -13.43 17.74 2.95
C THR A 68 -12.42 18.67 3.64
N PHE A 69 -12.90 19.75 4.25
CA PHE A 69 -12.07 20.65 5.04
C PHE A 69 -11.52 19.96 6.29
N LEU A 70 -12.36 19.25 7.03
CA LEU A 70 -11.98 18.49 8.24
C LEU A 70 -10.99 17.37 7.92
N VAL A 71 -11.14 16.69 6.79
CA VAL A 71 -10.16 15.71 6.31
C VAL A 71 -8.81 16.40 6.04
N GLY A 72 -8.80 17.54 5.35
CA GLY A 72 -7.58 18.29 5.10
C GLY A 72 -6.90 18.77 6.39
N LEU A 73 -7.67 19.33 7.32
CA LEU A 73 -7.20 19.78 8.64
C LEU A 73 -6.65 18.60 9.45
N SER A 74 -7.33 17.45 9.43
CA SER A 74 -6.84 16.25 10.11
C SER A 74 -5.53 15.74 9.51
N GLY A 75 -5.32 15.93 8.19
CA GLY A 75 -4.04 15.66 7.54
C GLY A 75 -2.92 16.56 8.07
N VAL A 76 -3.16 17.87 8.20
CA VAL A 76 -2.21 18.81 8.84
C VAL A 76 -1.87 18.35 10.26
N TYR A 77 -2.90 18.05 11.07
CA TYR A 77 -2.73 17.58 12.43
C TYR A 77 -1.88 16.29 12.47
N TRP A 78 -2.19 15.33 11.61
CA TRP A 78 -1.46 14.06 11.56
C TRP A 78 0.00 14.24 11.19
N LEU A 79 0.28 15.17 10.29
CA LEU A 79 1.64 15.53 9.87
C LEU A 79 2.42 16.30 10.91
N ALA A 80 1.76 17.05 11.77
CA ALA A 80 2.40 17.77 12.87
C ALA A 80 2.65 16.86 14.09
N ILE A 81 1.72 15.94 14.38
CA ILE A 81 1.67 15.22 15.66
C ILE A 81 2.02 13.73 15.55
N HIS A 82 1.46 13.03 14.55
CA HIS A 82 1.60 11.58 14.38
C HIS A 82 2.61 11.21 13.29
N SER A 83 3.40 12.18 12.89
CA SER A 83 4.11 12.17 11.63
C SER A 83 4.96 10.90 11.49
N LEU A 84 4.94 10.34 10.28
CA LEU A 84 5.75 9.20 9.82
C LEU A 84 7.25 9.57 9.74
N TRP A 85 7.71 10.36 10.70
CA TRP A 85 9.03 10.92 10.72
C TRP A 85 10.03 9.86 11.10
N PRO A 86 11.13 9.77 10.36
CA PRO A 86 12.22 8.91 10.74
C PRO A 86 13.07 9.60 11.79
N HIS A 87 12.51 9.79 12.99
CA HIS A 87 13.24 10.34 14.13
C HIS A 87 14.52 9.55 14.38
N TRP A 88 14.45 8.24 14.20
CA TRP A 88 15.60 7.36 14.30
C TRP A 88 16.65 7.70 13.23
N LEU A 89 16.27 7.86 11.95
CA LEU A 89 17.22 8.17 10.87
C LEU A 89 17.84 9.55 11.05
N LEU A 90 17.04 10.56 11.39
CA LEU A 90 17.55 11.91 11.63
C LEU A 90 18.54 11.93 12.81
N ARG A 91 18.24 11.19 13.88
CA ARG A 91 19.16 11.05 15.02
C ARG A 91 20.41 10.27 14.61
N GLU A 92 20.29 9.23 13.80
CA GLU A 92 21.41 8.43 13.35
C GLU A 92 22.34 9.23 12.43
N LEU A 93 21.80 9.92 11.43
CA LEU A 93 22.56 10.81 10.55
C LEU A 93 23.24 11.92 11.35
N ALA A 94 22.52 12.57 12.26
CA ALA A 94 23.11 13.60 13.11
C ALA A 94 24.23 13.05 14.01
N ARG A 95 24.06 11.83 14.54
CA ARG A 95 25.08 11.16 15.33
C ARG A 95 26.33 10.86 14.51
N LEU A 96 26.16 10.39 13.27
CA LEU A 96 27.27 10.13 12.35
C LEU A 96 28.06 11.41 12.02
N ASP A 97 27.37 12.56 11.95
CA ASP A 97 27.98 13.88 11.72
C ASP A 97 28.51 14.55 13.01
N GLY A 98 28.45 13.89 14.17
CA GLY A 98 28.85 14.46 15.45
C GLY A 98 27.96 15.60 15.95
N LEU A 99 26.76 15.75 15.39
CA LEU A 99 25.79 16.79 15.75
C LEU A 99 24.85 16.30 16.86
N ALA A 100 24.87 16.98 18.01
CA ALA A 100 23.88 16.79 19.06
C ALA A 100 22.60 17.58 18.73
N ILE A 101 21.62 16.94 18.07
CA ILE A 101 20.30 17.56 17.87
C ILE A 101 19.53 17.53 19.19
N SER A 102 19.29 18.69 19.79
CA SER A 102 18.43 18.83 20.97
C SER A 102 16.99 18.38 20.66
N GLN A 103 16.27 17.88 21.66
CA GLN A 103 14.85 17.50 21.50
C GLN A 103 13.98 18.67 21.02
N GLN A 104 14.32 19.90 21.41
CA GLN A 104 13.61 21.09 20.98
C GLN A 104 13.82 21.37 19.49
N ASN A 105 15.04 21.25 18.98
CA ASN A 105 15.33 21.39 17.55
C ASN A 105 14.61 20.33 16.72
N LEU A 106 14.54 19.10 17.23
CA LEU A 106 13.81 18.01 16.58
C LEU A 106 12.30 18.30 16.50
N ARG A 107 11.71 18.95 17.51
CA ARG A 107 10.30 19.41 17.48
C ARG A 107 10.06 20.57 16.51
N ILE A 108 11.00 21.51 16.42
CA ILE A 108 10.90 22.62 15.46
C ILE A 108 10.97 22.07 14.03
N LEU A 109 11.91 21.16 13.77
CA LEU A 109 12.02 20.47 12.49
C LEU A 109 10.74 19.70 12.18
N GLN A 110 10.20 18.94 13.14
CA GLN A 110 8.94 18.19 13.03
C GLN A 110 7.79 19.07 12.51
N ALA A 111 7.69 20.31 12.97
CA ALA A 111 6.65 21.24 12.55
C ALA A 111 6.96 21.93 11.21
N SER A 112 8.22 22.29 10.95
CA SER A 112 8.60 23.14 9.80
C SER A 112 8.79 22.35 8.49
N LEU A 113 9.43 21.18 8.53
CA LEU A 113 9.71 20.42 7.31
C LEU A 113 8.46 19.87 6.59
N PRO A 114 7.36 19.44 7.24
CA PRO A 114 6.17 19.00 6.52
C PRO A 114 5.48 20.17 5.84
N MET A 115 5.47 21.34 6.47
CA MET A 115 4.96 22.57 5.87
C MET A 115 5.81 22.99 4.66
N LEU A 116 7.14 22.87 4.76
CA LEU A 116 8.04 23.11 3.64
C LEU A 116 7.83 22.09 2.50
N ALA A 117 7.77 20.79 2.82
CA ALA A 117 7.53 19.72 1.85
C ALA A 117 6.19 19.94 1.13
N LEU A 118 5.14 20.31 1.86
CA LEU A 118 3.85 20.67 1.32
C LEU A 118 3.95 21.88 0.38
N ALA A 119 4.58 22.96 0.83
CA ALA A 119 4.75 24.17 0.03
C ALA A 119 5.52 23.87 -1.26
N LEU A 120 6.57 23.04 -1.21
CA LEU A 120 7.31 22.58 -2.38
C LEU A 120 6.47 21.70 -3.29
N CYS A 121 5.68 20.76 -2.77
CA CYS A 121 4.77 19.95 -3.57
C CYS A 121 3.73 20.81 -4.29
N ILE A 122 3.09 21.75 -3.58
CA ILE A 122 2.10 22.68 -4.15
C ILE A 122 2.77 23.52 -5.24
N SER A 123 3.91 24.13 -4.94
CA SER A 123 4.66 24.98 -5.88
C SER A 123 5.08 24.19 -7.12
N ALA A 124 5.61 22.98 -6.93
CA ALA A 124 5.98 22.08 -8.03
C ALA A 124 4.76 21.72 -8.89
N THR A 125 3.62 21.37 -8.28
CA THR A 125 2.40 21.07 -9.05
C THR A 125 1.88 22.29 -9.81
N HIS A 126 1.97 23.48 -9.23
CA HIS A 126 1.62 24.73 -9.91
C HIS A 126 2.54 24.98 -11.10
N VAL A 127 3.86 24.98 -10.90
CA VAL A 127 4.85 25.24 -11.95
C VAL A 127 4.73 24.21 -13.09
N LEU A 128 4.56 22.94 -12.75
CA LEU A 128 4.36 21.88 -13.74
C LEU A 128 3.05 22.05 -14.51
N ARG A 129 2.01 22.67 -13.94
CA ARG A 129 0.75 22.93 -14.65
C ARG A 129 0.76 24.21 -15.48
N SER A 130 1.49 25.24 -15.04
CA SER A 130 1.54 26.54 -15.71
C SER A 130 2.60 26.62 -16.81
N SER A 131 3.69 25.84 -16.70
CA SER A 131 4.79 25.89 -17.66
C SER A 131 4.47 25.15 -18.96
N ALA A 132 4.65 25.84 -20.10
CA ALA A 132 4.50 25.24 -21.43
C ALA A 132 5.53 24.13 -21.72
N LEU A 133 6.71 24.20 -21.12
CA LEU A 133 7.78 23.20 -21.28
C LEU A 133 7.63 22.06 -20.27
N LEU A 134 7.53 22.40 -18.99
CA LEU A 134 7.49 21.40 -17.93
C LEU A 134 6.13 20.69 -17.85
N GLY A 135 5.04 21.34 -18.28
CA GLY A 135 3.70 20.78 -18.29
C GLY A 135 3.40 19.81 -19.42
N ARG A 136 4.33 19.64 -20.39
CA ARG A 136 4.18 18.60 -21.42
C ARG A 136 4.26 17.19 -20.85
N ARG A 137 5.05 16.99 -19.79
CA ARG A 137 5.27 15.68 -19.15
C ARG A 137 5.39 15.82 -17.63
N PRO A 138 4.30 16.21 -16.95
CA PRO A 138 4.36 16.64 -15.55
C PRO A 138 4.84 15.52 -14.62
N VAL A 139 4.31 14.30 -14.76
CA VAL A 139 4.70 13.16 -13.91
C VAL A 139 6.18 12.82 -14.09
N ARG A 140 6.66 12.73 -15.34
CA ARG A 140 8.08 12.45 -15.61
C ARG A 140 8.97 13.51 -14.97
N ASN A 141 8.62 14.79 -15.16
CA ASN A 141 9.44 15.88 -14.64
C ASN A 141 9.41 15.93 -13.10
N LEU A 142 8.28 15.60 -12.48
CA LEU A 142 8.17 15.43 -11.03
C LEU A 142 9.07 14.30 -10.50
N LEU A 143 9.03 13.12 -11.13
CA LEU A 143 9.85 11.97 -10.74
C LEU A 143 11.35 12.24 -10.96
N LEU A 144 11.72 12.93 -12.05
CA LEU A 144 13.09 13.36 -12.30
C LEU A 144 13.56 14.38 -11.26
N ALA A 145 12.74 15.38 -10.94
CA ALA A 145 13.06 16.36 -9.90
C ALA A 145 13.29 15.69 -8.55
N TYR A 146 12.46 14.72 -8.17
CA TYR A 146 12.68 13.96 -6.95
C TYR A 146 13.95 13.09 -7.00
N GLY A 147 14.22 12.44 -8.13
CA GLY A 147 15.47 11.71 -8.33
C GLY A 147 16.71 12.60 -8.19
N LEU A 148 16.65 13.84 -8.68
CA LEU A 148 17.70 14.84 -8.50
C LEU A 148 17.85 15.27 -7.03
N ILE A 149 16.75 15.44 -6.29
CA ILE A 149 16.79 15.71 -4.85
C ILE A 149 17.46 14.57 -4.10
N LEU A 150 17.10 13.32 -4.40
CA LEU A 150 17.74 12.14 -3.80
C LEU A 150 19.23 12.08 -4.15
N GLY A 151 19.61 12.35 -5.41
CA GLY A 151 21.01 12.36 -5.84
C GLY A 151 21.83 13.48 -5.19
N GLY A 152 21.27 14.70 -5.15
CA GLY A 152 21.90 15.85 -4.49
C GLY A 152 22.07 15.63 -2.99
N THR A 153 21.08 15.01 -2.34
CA THR A 153 21.17 14.67 -0.91
C THR A 153 22.19 13.56 -0.65
N SER A 154 22.19 12.50 -1.49
CA SER A 154 23.08 11.33 -1.29
C SER A 154 24.55 11.62 -1.57
N TYR A 155 24.85 12.51 -2.51
CA TYR A 155 26.22 12.73 -2.98
C TYR A 155 26.72 14.17 -2.76
N GLY A 156 25.85 15.16 -2.88
CA GLY A 156 26.25 16.58 -2.78
C GLY A 156 26.27 17.12 -1.36
N LEU A 157 25.39 16.62 -0.48
CA LEU A 157 25.28 17.07 0.91
C LEU A 157 25.89 16.10 1.91
N ARG A 158 26.58 15.04 1.48
CA ARG A 158 27.10 14.02 2.39
C ARG A 158 28.18 14.61 3.32
N GLY A 159 28.03 14.39 4.63
CA GLY A 159 28.89 14.93 5.68
C GLY A 159 28.69 16.44 5.95
N SER A 160 27.68 17.06 5.35
CA SER A 160 27.29 18.45 5.61
C SER A 160 26.36 18.53 6.82
N HIS A 161 26.41 19.62 7.57
CA HIS A 161 25.46 19.90 8.64
C HIS A 161 23.99 20.00 8.16
N TRP A 162 23.75 20.14 6.86
CA TRP A 162 22.41 20.12 6.26
C TRP A 162 21.91 18.72 5.88
N GLU A 163 22.76 17.67 5.94
CA GLU A 163 22.41 16.31 5.50
C GLU A 163 21.15 15.77 6.19
N PRO A 164 21.02 15.81 7.53
CA PRO A 164 19.82 15.29 8.18
C PRO A 164 18.56 16.05 7.75
N MET A 165 18.65 17.37 7.57
CA MET A 165 17.50 18.19 7.16
C MET A 165 17.07 17.88 5.73
N ALA A 166 18.04 17.70 4.83
CA ALA A 166 17.79 17.33 3.44
C ALA A 166 17.18 15.93 3.33
N TRP A 167 17.66 14.95 4.12
CA TRP A 167 17.04 13.63 4.20
C TRP A 167 15.63 13.66 4.79
N GLY A 168 15.40 14.46 5.83
CA GLY A 168 14.06 14.69 6.38
C GLY A 168 13.10 15.23 5.34
N LEU A 169 13.55 16.22 4.55
CA LEU A 169 12.76 16.77 3.45
C LEU A 169 12.53 15.75 2.32
N ALA A 170 13.57 15.01 1.91
CA ALA A 170 13.47 13.99 0.86
C ALA A 170 12.55 12.82 1.26
N ALA A 171 12.60 12.40 2.52
CA ALA A 171 11.72 11.38 3.08
C ALA A 171 10.26 11.84 3.03
N LEU A 172 9.99 13.07 3.48
CA LEU A 172 8.67 13.67 3.40
C LEU A 172 8.21 13.73 1.94
N LEU A 173 8.96 14.39 1.05
CA LEU A 173 8.61 14.49 -0.37
C LEU A 173 8.34 13.13 -1.03
N GLY A 174 9.06 12.08 -0.65
CA GLY A 174 8.83 10.71 -1.11
C GLY A 174 7.45 10.16 -0.73
N GLN A 175 6.90 10.55 0.43
CA GLN A 175 5.54 10.19 0.84
C GLN A 175 4.47 10.92 0.00
N TYR A 176 4.76 12.13 -0.50
CA TYR A 176 3.80 12.93 -1.27
C TYR A 176 3.92 12.76 -2.78
N ILE A 177 5.01 12.17 -3.28
CA ILE A 177 5.32 12.21 -4.72
C ILE A 177 4.21 11.60 -5.57
N TRP A 178 3.60 10.51 -5.12
CA TRP A 178 2.52 9.84 -5.83
C TRP A 178 1.21 10.63 -5.78
N LEU A 179 0.93 11.28 -4.65
CA LEU A 179 -0.21 12.18 -4.52
C LEU A 179 -0.05 13.40 -5.43
N ALA A 180 1.14 13.99 -5.44
CA ALA A 180 1.50 15.08 -6.35
C ALA A 180 1.34 14.62 -7.81
N ALA A 181 1.80 13.42 -8.17
CA ALA A 181 1.66 12.88 -9.52
C ALA A 181 0.19 12.75 -9.96
N TYR A 182 -0.72 12.34 -9.06
CA TYR A 182 -2.16 12.37 -9.32
C TYR A 182 -2.70 13.77 -9.52
N ILE A 183 -2.28 14.73 -8.69
CA ILE A 183 -2.68 16.13 -8.82
C ILE A 183 -2.25 16.63 -10.19
N VAL A 184 -0.98 16.51 -10.58
CA VAL A 184 -0.52 17.09 -11.85
C VAL A 184 -1.12 16.37 -13.08
N SER A 185 -1.61 15.14 -12.91
CA SER A 185 -2.28 14.37 -13.96
C SER A 185 -3.79 14.61 -14.08
N ASP A 186 -4.42 15.26 -13.09
CA ASP A 186 -5.86 15.58 -13.13
C ASP A 186 -6.14 16.62 -14.23
N PRO A 187 -6.96 16.30 -15.26
CA PRO A 187 -7.26 17.21 -16.37
C PRO A 187 -8.13 18.41 -15.96
N VAL A 188 -8.80 18.36 -14.80
CA VAL A 188 -9.67 19.44 -14.37
C VAL A 188 -8.83 20.61 -13.84
N LYS A 189 -8.78 21.70 -14.61
CA LYS A 189 -8.27 23.03 -14.21
C LYS A 189 -9.24 23.72 -13.24
N THR A 190 -9.57 23.14 -12.08
CA THR A 190 -10.38 23.88 -11.08
C THR A 190 -9.51 24.83 -10.26
N GLY A 191 -10.00 26.06 -10.09
CA GLY A 191 -9.27 27.23 -9.59
C GLY A 191 -9.35 27.52 -8.09
N ASN A 192 -9.62 26.54 -7.21
CA ASN A 192 -9.68 26.81 -5.77
C ASN A 192 -8.50 26.22 -4.98
N LEU A 193 -7.92 27.08 -4.12
CA LEU A 193 -6.96 26.78 -3.04
C LEU A 193 -7.41 25.61 -2.13
N LEU A 194 -8.70 25.30 -2.09
CA LEU A 194 -9.27 24.10 -1.46
C LEU A 194 -8.69 22.76 -1.97
N ARG A 195 -8.00 22.76 -3.12
CA ARG A 195 -7.27 21.61 -3.67
C ARG A 195 -5.93 21.33 -2.99
N ALA A 196 -5.33 22.35 -2.36
CA ALA A 196 -4.08 22.22 -1.61
C ALA A 196 -4.27 21.46 -0.28
N TRP A 197 -5.53 21.32 0.16
CA TRP A 197 -5.93 20.61 1.38
C TRP A 197 -6.03 19.09 1.23
N VAL A 198 -5.73 18.53 0.05
CA VAL A 198 -5.47 17.09 -0.05
C VAL A 198 -4.02 16.84 0.34
N LEU A 199 -3.74 17.14 1.60
CA LEU A 199 -2.67 16.50 2.34
C LEU A 199 -2.93 14.99 2.40
N PRO A 200 -1.90 14.17 2.66
CA PRO A 200 -2.09 12.79 3.09
C PRO A 200 -3.12 12.82 4.22
N PRO A 201 -4.33 12.32 3.97
CA PRO A 201 -5.37 12.33 4.99
C PRO A 201 -4.92 11.47 6.16
N PHE A 202 -5.47 11.66 7.35
CA PHE A 202 -4.99 11.00 8.57
C PHE A 202 -4.83 9.46 8.45
N TRP A 203 -5.62 8.81 7.58
CA TRP A 203 -5.55 7.38 7.30
C TRP A 203 -4.39 6.92 6.41
N SER A 204 -3.64 7.82 5.76
CA SER A 204 -2.53 7.46 4.86
C SER A 204 -1.28 7.00 5.62
N SER A 205 -1.20 7.26 6.92
CA SER A 205 -0.06 6.91 7.78
C SER A 205 0.02 5.43 8.17
N TRP A 206 -1.01 4.64 7.86
CA TRP A 206 -1.16 3.27 8.36
C TRP A 206 -0.96 2.18 7.29
N THR A 207 -0.56 2.54 6.08
CA THR A 207 -0.36 1.56 5.00
C THR A 207 0.94 0.77 5.21
N TRP A 208 0.90 -0.49 4.78
CA TRP A 208 2.06 -1.34 4.47
C TRP A 208 3.02 -0.68 3.46
N ASP A 209 2.56 0.35 2.76
CA ASP A 209 3.32 1.27 1.93
C ASP A 209 2.81 2.70 2.21
N PRO A 210 3.44 3.47 3.14
CA PRO A 210 3.00 4.81 3.60
C PRO A 210 2.86 5.84 2.47
N THR A 211 3.29 5.50 1.25
CA THR A 211 3.34 6.41 0.12
C THR A 211 2.21 6.18 -0.90
N LEU A 212 1.46 5.09 -0.77
CA LEU A 212 0.38 4.78 -1.68
C LEU A 212 -0.86 5.63 -1.34
N PRO A 213 -1.30 6.56 -2.22
CA PRO A 213 -2.43 7.40 -1.92
C PRO A 213 -3.74 6.61 -2.07
N ILE A 214 -4.43 6.36 -0.96
CA ILE A 214 -5.74 5.70 -0.94
C ILE A 214 -6.81 6.76 -0.60
N PRO A 215 -7.84 7.00 -1.44
CA PRO A 215 -8.30 6.18 -2.57
C PRO A 215 -7.95 6.72 -3.98
N ASN A 216 -6.69 7.02 -4.30
CA ASN A 216 -6.18 7.50 -5.61
C ASN A 216 -6.37 9.00 -5.94
N GLY A 217 -6.08 9.87 -4.97
CA GLY A 217 -5.97 11.32 -5.19
C GLY A 217 -7.30 12.11 -5.16
N PRO A 218 -7.24 13.44 -5.29
CA PRO A 218 -8.36 14.35 -5.02
C PRO A 218 -9.59 14.14 -5.91
N ALA A 219 -9.37 13.84 -7.19
CA ALA A 219 -10.45 13.73 -8.17
C ALA A 219 -11.38 12.55 -7.88
N ILE A 220 -10.80 11.43 -7.44
CA ILE A 220 -11.57 10.24 -7.06
C ILE A 220 -12.29 10.48 -5.74
N LEU A 221 -11.63 11.14 -4.77
CA LEU A 221 -12.23 11.46 -3.48
C LEU A 221 -13.55 12.24 -3.62
N ARG A 222 -13.58 13.25 -4.50
CA ARG A 222 -14.82 14.01 -4.83
C ARG A 222 -15.93 13.13 -5.41
N ARG A 223 -15.59 12.14 -6.24
CA ARG A 223 -16.57 11.29 -6.91
C ARG A 223 -17.22 10.26 -5.98
N ILE A 224 -16.51 9.88 -4.92
CA ILE A 224 -16.97 8.85 -3.98
C ILE A 224 -17.51 9.45 -2.68
N GLU A 225 -17.52 10.77 -2.56
CA GLU A 225 -18.05 11.48 -1.40
C GLU A 225 -19.55 11.24 -1.24
N ALA A 226 -20.01 11.09 0.00
CA ALA A 226 -21.43 10.99 0.29
C ALA A 226 -22.14 12.33 0.01
N ALA A 227 -23.16 12.28 -0.85
CA ALA A 227 -24.00 13.41 -1.23
C ALA A 227 -24.96 13.86 -0.11
N GLY A 228 -25.24 13.01 0.88
CA GLY A 228 -26.15 13.32 1.99
C GLY A 228 -25.95 12.44 3.22
N SER A 229 -26.72 12.72 4.27
CA SER A 229 -26.65 12.04 5.57
C SER A 229 -26.96 10.54 5.48
N GLU A 230 -27.99 10.15 4.70
CA GLU A 230 -28.35 8.74 4.51
C GLU A 230 -27.20 7.96 3.84
N GLN A 231 -26.65 8.51 2.77
CA GLN A 231 -25.54 7.87 2.05
C GLN A 231 -24.28 7.79 2.94
N ALA A 232 -24.01 8.83 3.73
CA ALA A 232 -22.94 8.81 4.71
C ALA A 232 -23.14 7.69 5.75
N ALA A 233 -24.35 7.52 6.30
CA ALA A 233 -24.66 6.44 7.23
C ALA A 233 -24.43 5.04 6.60
N VAL A 234 -24.82 4.86 5.34
CA VAL A 234 -24.54 3.61 4.58
C VAL A 234 -23.04 3.37 4.48
N TYR A 235 -22.25 4.41 4.15
CA TYR A 235 -20.81 4.28 4.01
C TYR A 235 -20.16 3.96 5.34
N GLN A 236 -20.56 4.63 6.41
CA GLN A 236 -20.07 4.41 7.77
C GLN A 236 -20.36 2.99 8.27
N LEU A 237 -21.58 2.49 8.07
CA LEU A 237 -21.93 1.09 8.38
C LEU A 237 -21.10 0.09 7.57
N LYS A 238 -20.86 0.36 6.27
CA LYS A 238 -19.95 -0.44 5.44
C LYS A 238 -18.49 -0.33 5.87
N GLY A 239 -18.09 0.78 6.50
CA GLY A 239 -16.80 0.99 7.13
C GLY A 239 -16.66 0.12 8.38
N LEU A 240 -17.61 0.22 9.31
CA LEU A 240 -17.69 -0.61 10.52
C LEU A 240 -17.64 -2.10 10.16
N LYS A 241 -18.47 -2.54 9.22
CA LYS A 241 -18.48 -3.92 8.71
C LYS A 241 -17.10 -4.38 8.25
N LEU A 242 -16.37 -3.52 7.55
CA LEU A 242 -15.05 -3.85 7.02
C LEU A 242 -13.98 -3.87 8.12
N LEU A 243 -14.08 -2.99 9.12
CA LEU A 243 -13.23 -2.97 10.31
C LEU A 243 -13.28 -4.30 11.07
N TYR A 244 -14.50 -4.80 11.34
CA TYR A 244 -14.71 -6.08 12.01
C TYR A 244 -14.31 -7.28 11.15
N TRP A 245 -14.50 -7.20 9.83
CA TRP A 245 -13.95 -8.20 8.92
C TRP A 245 -12.42 -8.27 9.00
N ALA A 246 -11.74 -7.12 9.01
CA ALA A 246 -10.30 -7.06 9.18
C ALA A 246 -9.87 -7.64 10.53
N LEU A 247 -10.67 -7.46 11.59
CA LEU A 247 -10.39 -8.03 12.91
C LEU A 247 -10.44 -9.56 12.89
N MET A 248 -11.45 -10.13 12.23
CA MET A 248 -11.54 -11.59 12.03
C MET A 248 -10.32 -12.12 11.26
N LEU A 249 -9.88 -11.41 10.21
CA LEU A 249 -8.67 -11.78 9.47
C LEU A 249 -7.40 -11.67 10.34
N LYS A 250 -7.31 -10.67 11.22
CA LYS A 250 -6.20 -10.51 12.16
C LYS A 250 -6.16 -11.65 13.19
N LEU A 251 -7.32 -12.08 13.68
CA LEU A 251 -7.42 -13.24 14.57
C LEU A 251 -7.01 -14.53 13.86
N LEU A 252 -7.45 -14.73 12.61
CA LEU A 252 -6.99 -15.84 11.78
C LEU A 252 -5.47 -15.79 11.56
N GLN A 253 -4.91 -14.61 11.26
CA GLN A 253 -3.46 -14.44 11.11
C GLN A 253 -2.71 -14.79 12.40
N SER A 254 -3.20 -14.35 13.55
CA SER A 254 -2.62 -14.64 14.87
C SER A 254 -2.68 -16.14 15.18
N PHE A 255 -3.81 -16.79 14.88
CA PHE A 255 -3.97 -18.23 14.98
C PHE A 255 -2.96 -18.97 14.10
N LEU A 256 -2.83 -18.59 12.82
CA LEU A 256 -1.88 -19.22 11.90
C LEU A 256 -0.42 -19.00 12.31
N MET A 257 -0.06 -17.84 12.85
CA MET A 257 1.29 -17.62 13.39
C MET A 257 1.58 -18.49 14.62
N GLY A 258 0.61 -18.62 15.54
CA GLY A 258 0.72 -19.50 16.69
C GLY A 258 0.79 -20.98 16.30
N PHE A 259 -0.07 -21.38 15.36
CA PHE A 259 -0.18 -22.76 14.88
C PHE A 259 1.02 -23.20 14.03
N TRP A 260 1.49 -22.38 13.08
CA TRP A 260 2.62 -22.75 12.21
C TRP A 260 3.98 -22.54 12.86
N TYR A 261 4.18 -21.44 13.58
CA TYR A 261 5.50 -21.03 14.06
C TYR A 261 5.64 -21.06 15.59
N GLY A 262 4.54 -21.19 16.34
CA GLY A 262 4.57 -21.02 17.79
C GLY A 262 4.86 -19.57 18.20
N LEU A 263 4.46 -18.59 17.39
CA LEU A 263 4.75 -17.18 17.62
C LEU A 263 3.48 -16.37 17.91
N GLY A 264 3.64 -15.28 18.65
CA GLY A 264 2.58 -14.30 18.91
C GLY A 264 1.63 -14.66 20.05
N PRO A 265 0.50 -13.94 20.18
CA PRO A 265 -0.43 -14.08 21.32
C PRO A 265 -1.04 -15.48 21.46
N MET A 266 -1.04 -16.27 20.40
CA MET A 266 -1.59 -17.63 20.35
C MET A 266 -0.50 -18.71 20.27
N ALA A 267 0.74 -18.41 20.67
CA ALA A 267 1.86 -19.36 20.65
C ALA A 267 1.57 -20.68 21.39
N GLY A 268 0.74 -20.63 22.45
CA GLY A 268 0.32 -21.81 23.21
C GLY A 268 -0.41 -22.88 22.37
N ILE A 269 -0.99 -22.52 21.22
CA ILE A 269 -1.66 -23.47 20.30
C ILE A 269 -0.66 -24.48 19.72
N LYS A 270 0.63 -24.16 19.63
CA LYS A 270 1.65 -25.12 19.15
C LYS A 270 1.69 -26.40 19.99
N SER A 271 1.31 -26.32 21.27
CA SER A 271 1.19 -27.51 22.14
C SER A 271 0.20 -28.55 21.63
N TRP A 272 -0.76 -28.19 20.76
CA TRP A 272 -1.75 -29.10 20.19
C TRP A 272 -1.16 -29.98 19.07
N MET A 273 -0.02 -29.58 18.49
CA MET A 273 0.70 -30.34 17.46
C MET A 273 2.22 -30.22 17.68
N PRO A 274 2.78 -30.89 18.71
CA PRO A 274 4.20 -30.73 19.07
C PRO A 274 5.17 -31.18 17.98
N ASN A 275 4.75 -32.08 17.09
CA ASN A 275 5.57 -32.61 15.99
C ASN A 275 5.49 -31.76 14.71
N TRP A 276 4.70 -30.69 14.69
CA TRP A 276 4.55 -29.81 13.54
C TRP A 276 5.49 -28.61 13.66
N ASP A 277 6.68 -28.69 13.05
CA ASP A 277 7.68 -27.61 13.08
C ASP A 277 7.88 -27.00 11.69
N VAL A 278 7.04 -26.01 11.36
CA VAL A 278 7.23 -25.24 10.12
C VAL A 278 8.31 -24.21 10.35
N VAL A 279 9.37 -24.28 9.55
CA VAL A 279 10.43 -23.29 9.58
C VAL A 279 9.93 -21.98 8.94
N PRO A 280 10.06 -20.83 9.61
CA PRO A 280 9.73 -19.55 8.98
C PRO A 280 10.54 -19.32 7.70
N PHE A 281 9.92 -18.76 6.66
CA PHE A 281 10.56 -18.57 5.35
C PHE A 281 11.89 -17.82 5.40
N TRP A 282 12.03 -16.79 6.25
CA TRP A 282 13.29 -16.06 6.42
C TRP A 282 14.41 -16.98 6.93
N LYS A 283 14.09 -17.91 7.84
CA LYS A 283 15.04 -18.88 8.39
C LYS A 283 15.39 -19.95 7.35
N ALA A 284 14.43 -20.38 6.54
CA ALA A 284 14.69 -21.26 5.39
C ALA A 284 15.67 -20.60 4.39
N CYS A 285 15.48 -19.31 4.08
CA CYS A 285 16.43 -18.56 3.25
C CYS A 285 17.82 -18.46 3.87
N LEU A 286 17.90 -18.18 5.19
CA LEU A 286 19.17 -18.13 5.91
C LEU A 286 19.91 -19.46 5.84
N MET A 287 19.21 -20.57 6.11
CA MET A 287 19.78 -21.94 6.04
C MET A 287 20.30 -22.27 4.62
N ALA A 288 19.53 -21.94 3.58
CA ALA A 288 19.99 -22.07 2.20
C ALA A 288 21.22 -21.20 1.90
N SER A 289 21.32 -20.01 2.51
CA SER A 289 22.49 -19.14 2.34
C SER A 289 23.75 -19.70 3.01
N LEU A 290 23.59 -20.39 4.14
CA LEU A 290 24.65 -21.03 4.92
C LEU A 290 25.08 -22.39 4.36
N GLY A 291 24.51 -22.84 3.24
CA GLY A 291 24.84 -24.13 2.62
C GLY A 291 24.19 -25.33 3.31
N THR A 292 23.18 -25.10 4.15
CA THR A 292 22.39 -26.14 4.82
C THR A 292 20.92 -26.05 4.44
N PRO A 293 20.57 -26.11 3.14
CA PRO A 293 19.19 -25.90 2.69
C PRO A 293 18.25 -26.95 3.30
N LEU A 294 17.02 -26.52 3.63
CA LEU A 294 15.98 -27.46 4.03
C LEU A 294 15.63 -28.38 2.86
N PRO A 295 15.06 -29.58 3.15
CA PRO A 295 14.45 -30.40 2.13
C PRO A 295 13.42 -29.63 1.29
N TRP A 296 13.28 -29.99 0.02
CA TRP A 296 12.46 -29.25 -0.95
C TRP A 296 11.00 -29.07 -0.49
N TYR A 297 10.41 -30.09 0.13
CA TYR A 297 9.04 -30.03 0.67
C TYR A 297 8.93 -29.03 1.83
N SER A 298 9.92 -28.94 2.71
CA SER A 298 9.96 -27.97 3.80
C SER A 298 10.11 -26.53 3.27
N ASN A 299 10.87 -26.34 2.19
CA ASN A 299 10.96 -25.04 1.51
C ASN A 299 9.59 -24.62 0.94
N TRP A 300 8.85 -25.55 0.32
CA TRP A 300 7.49 -25.28 -0.16
C TRP A 300 6.52 -24.92 0.96
N VAL A 301 6.51 -25.68 2.05
CA VAL A 301 5.62 -25.39 3.20
C VAL A 301 5.95 -24.02 3.78
N SER A 302 7.23 -23.70 3.98
CA SER A 302 7.70 -22.40 4.46
C SER A 302 7.22 -21.24 3.57
N LEU A 303 7.35 -21.41 2.25
CA LEU A 303 6.95 -20.42 1.25
C LEU A 303 5.43 -20.24 1.20
N LEU A 304 4.66 -21.33 1.21
CA LEU A 304 3.19 -21.30 1.20
C LEU A 304 2.65 -20.60 2.46
N CYS A 305 3.17 -20.96 3.64
CA CYS A 305 2.80 -20.31 4.89
C CYS A 305 3.10 -18.79 4.86
N ARG A 306 4.28 -18.40 4.36
CA ARG A 306 4.62 -16.98 4.18
C ARG A 306 3.68 -16.29 3.20
N TYR A 307 3.37 -16.90 2.06
CA TYR A 307 2.47 -16.35 1.05
C TYR A 307 1.08 -16.04 1.63
N PHE A 308 0.48 -16.97 2.39
CA PHE A 308 -0.81 -16.74 3.04
C PHE A 308 -0.75 -15.64 4.09
N LEU A 309 0.31 -15.58 4.90
CA LEU A 309 0.46 -14.53 5.92
C LEU A 309 0.64 -13.15 5.29
N VAL A 310 1.39 -13.04 4.20
CA VAL A 310 1.55 -11.78 3.45
C VAL A 310 0.21 -11.33 2.85
N LEU A 311 -0.57 -12.26 2.32
CA LEU A 311 -1.88 -11.95 1.77
C LEU A 311 -2.87 -11.49 2.85
N LEU A 312 -2.83 -12.10 4.04
CA LEU A 312 -3.59 -11.67 5.20
C LEU A 312 -3.15 -10.29 5.68
N GLU A 313 -1.84 -10.06 5.84
CA GLU A 313 -1.27 -8.76 6.23
C GLU A 313 -1.74 -7.65 5.27
N LEU A 314 -1.62 -7.88 3.96
CA LEU A 314 -2.09 -6.96 2.94
C LEU A 314 -3.60 -6.69 3.03
N SER A 315 -4.39 -7.73 3.29
CA SER A 315 -5.84 -7.63 3.43
C SER A 315 -6.25 -6.85 4.67
N ILE A 316 -5.70 -7.19 5.84
CA ILE A 316 -5.97 -6.54 7.13
C ILE A 316 -5.62 -5.06 7.04
N SER A 317 -4.38 -4.76 6.63
CA SER A 317 -3.87 -3.40 6.57
C SER A 317 -4.70 -2.52 5.64
N SER A 318 -5.02 -3.05 4.45
CA SER A 318 -5.81 -2.28 3.48
C SER A 318 -7.29 -2.16 3.82
N HIS A 319 -7.88 -3.17 4.48
CA HIS A 319 -9.28 -3.12 4.92
C HIS A 319 -9.51 -2.11 6.03
N LEU A 320 -8.57 -1.94 6.96
CA LEU A 320 -8.69 -0.89 7.99
C LEU A 320 -8.71 0.51 7.37
N ILE A 321 -7.83 0.78 6.40
CA ILE A 321 -7.75 2.10 5.77
C ILE A 321 -9.03 2.38 4.99
N VAL A 322 -9.51 1.41 4.22
CA VAL A 322 -10.78 1.53 3.52
C VAL A 322 -11.94 1.69 4.52
N ALA A 323 -11.88 1.06 5.69
CA ALA A 323 -12.86 1.26 6.76
C ALA A 323 -12.84 2.70 7.30
N LEU A 324 -11.65 3.27 7.54
CA LEU A 324 -11.48 4.67 7.96
C LEU A 324 -12.03 5.65 6.91
N ILE A 325 -11.73 5.42 5.63
CA ILE A 325 -12.23 6.25 4.52
C ILE A 325 -13.76 6.17 4.40
N ARG A 326 -14.32 4.97 4.59
CA ARG A 326 -15.76 4.78 4.59
C ARG A 326 -16.43 5.42 5.80
N MET A 327 -15.78 5.37 6.96
CA MET A 327 -16.26 6.00 8.18
C MET A 327 -16.21 7.54 8.09
N SER A 328 -15.29 8.10 7.31
CA SER A 328 -15.26 9.53 7.00
C SER A 328 -16.27 9.97 5.93
N GLY A 329 -17.08 9.04 5.39
CA GLY A 329 -18.16 9.35 4.45
C GLY A 329 -17.76 9.26 2.97
N TYR A 330 -16.74 8.47 2.62
CA TYR A 330 -16.33 8.23 1.24
C TYR A 330 -16.43 6.75 0.85
N TYR A 331 -17.00 6.45 -0.32
CA TYR A 331 -17.19 5.07 -0.80
C TYR A 331 -15.93 4.46 -1.42
N ALA A 332 -14.88 4.29 -0.62
CA ALA A 332 -13.66 3.62 -1.06
C ALA A 332 -13.92 2.14 -1.39
N LEU A 333 -13.37 1.66 -2.51
CA LEU A 333 -13.38 0.25 -2.88
C LEU A 333 -12.42 -0.56 -2.00
N ARG A 334 -12.65 -1.87 -1.88
CA ARG A 334 -11.71 -2.73 -1.16
C ARG A 334 -10.44 -2.88 -1.98
N ASN A 335 -9.28 -2.74 -1.32
CA ASN A 335 -8.00 -2.97 -1.99
C ASN A 335 -7.79 -4.43 -2.40
N VAL A 336 -8.26 -5.36 -1.53
CA VAL A 336 -8.19 -6.80 -1.74
C VAL A 336 -9.60 -7.40 -1.80
N HIS A 337 -9.90 -8.17 -2.85
CA HIS A 337 -11.19 -8.83 -3.04
C HIS A 337 -11.06 -10.23 -3.68
N ARG A 338 -11.18 -11.27 -2.85
CA ARG A 338 -11.16 -12.69 -3.26
C ARG A 338 -10.02 -13.07 -4.23
N PRO A 339 -8.75 -12.69 -3.95
CA PRO A 339 -7.63 -12.93 -4.84
C PRO A 339 -7.37 -14.43 -5.06
N LEU A 340 -7.56 -15.26 -4.02
CA LEU A 340 -7.34 -16.71 -4.09
C LEU A 340 -8.29 -17.45 -5.06
N THR A 341 -9.37 -16.81 -5.51
CA THR A 341 -10.35 -17.39 -6.44
C THR A 341 -10.14 -16.94 -7.89
N SER A 342 -8.99 -16.33 -8.19
CA SER A 342 -8.71 -15.75 -9.50
C SER A 342 -8.28 -16.83 -10.50
N PRO A 343 -8.98 -17.00 -11.63
CA PRO A 343 -8.61 -17.99 -12.65
C PRO A 343 -7.44 -17.56 -13.53
N THR A 344 -6.98 -16.29 -13.44
CA THR A 344 -5.84 -15.80 -14.23
C THR A 344 -4.93 -14.87 -13.43
N ILE A 345 -3.66 -14.80 -13.83
CA ILE A 345 -2.65 -13.92 -13.21
C ILE A 345 -3.10 -12.46 -13.28
N ALA A 346 -3.58 -12.02 -14.46
CA ALA A 346 -4.04 -10.65 -14.64
C ALA A 346 -5.26 -10.30 -13.76
N GLU A 347 -6.11 -11.26 -13.45
CA GLU A 347 -7.26 -11.08 -12.56
C GLU A 347 -6.86 -11.07 -11.09
N TYR A 348 -5.92 -11.92 -10.69
CA TYR A 348 -5.33 -11.87 -9.35
C TYR A 348 -4.70 -10.51 -9.09
N TRP A 349 -3.88 -10.01 -10.02
CA TRP A 349 -3.27 -8.68 -9.92
C TRP A 349 -4.33 -7.58 -9.72
N GLY A 350 -5.45 -7.66 -10.45
CA GLY A 350 -6.56 -6.73 -10.30
C GLY A 350 -7.31 -6.82 -8.97
N ARG A 351 -7.24 -7.97 -8.29
CA ARG A 351 -7.98 -8.27 -7.05
C ARG A 351 -7.13 -8.15 -5.77
N ALA A 352 -5.80 -8.22 -5.86
CA ALA A 352 -4.90 -8.24 -4.71
C ALA A 352 -4.31 -6.87 -4.35
N GLY A 353 -4.42 -5.85 -5.22
CA GLY A 353 -3.84 -4.53 -4.96
C GLY A 353 -4.45 -3.44 -5.81
N TYR A 354 -5.75 -3.20 -5.64
CA TYR A 354 -6.51 -2.23 -6.46
C TYR A 354 -5.84 -0.86 -6.53
N TYR A 355 -5.44 -0.27 -5.40
CA TYR A 355 -4.91 1.10 -5.37
C TYR A 355 -3.53 1.22 -6.02
N VAL A 356 -2.65 0.25 -5.79
CA VAL A 356 -1.34 0.17 -6.49
C VAL A 356 -1.56 0.00 -7.98
N LYS A 357 -2.45 -0.91 -8.38
CA LYS A 357 -2.78 -1.15 -9.79
C LYS A 357 -3.29 0.11 -10.48
N GLU A 358 -4.18 0.86 -9.83
CA GLU A 358 -4.72 2.11 -10.37
C GLU A 358 -3.66 3.22 -10.47
N LEU A 359 -2.75 3.31 -9.50
CA LEU A 359 -1.60 4.22 -9.57
C LEU A 359 -0.72 3.88 -10.77
N LEU A 360 -0.34 2.61 -10.91
CA LEU A 360 0.51 2.16 -12.00
C LEU A 360 -0.20 2.30 -13.35
N ALA A 361 -1.51 2.07 -13.39
CA ALA A 361 -2.31 2.26 -14.59
C ALA A 361 -2.32 3.74 -15.02
N THR A 362 -2.62 4.63 -14.08
CA THR A 362 -2.73 6.07 -14.31
C THR A 362 -1.40 6.69 -14.73
N LEU A 363 -0.32 6.36 -14.02
CA LEU A 363 0.96 7.06 -14.16
C LEU A 363 1.91 6.42 -15.17
N PHE A 364 1.75 5.13 -15.48
CA PHE A 364 2.67 4.40 -16.36
C PHE A 364 1.96 3.70 -17.51
N PHE A 365 0.87 2.96 -17.26
CA PHE A 365 0.18 2.20 -18.31
C PHE A 365 -0.42 3.11 -19.38
N TYR A 366 -1.31 4.04 -19.03
CA TYR A 366 -1.98 4.88 -20.02
C TYR A 366 -0.99 5.78 -20.79
N PRO A 367 -0.01 6.44 -20.14
CA PRO A 367 1.00 7.20 -20.86
C PRO A 367 1.80 6.35 -21.85
N ALA A 368 2.15 5.10 -21.49
CA ALA A 368 2.84 4.19 -22.40
C ALA A 368 1.94 3.71 -23.54
N PHE A 369 0.71 3.29 -23.21
CA PHE A 369 -0.26 2.73 -24.15
C PHE A 369 -0.66 3.74 -25.23
N PHE A 370 -0.97 4.99 -24.87
CA PHE A 370 -1.40 5.99 -25.84
C PHE A 370 -0.25 6.55 -26.69
N ARG A 371 1.01 6.33 -26.28
CA ARG A 371 2.17 6.94 -26.93
C ARG A 371 2.92 6.00 -27.85
N TYR A 372 3.21 4.77 -27.40
CA TYR A 372 4.13 3.87 -28.07
C TYR A 372 3.41 2.79 -28.88
N PHE A 373 4.07 2.26 -29.91
CA PHE A 373 3.65 1.10 -30.70
C PHE A 373 2.20 1.14 -31.26
N LYS A 374 1.69 2.32 -31.61
CA LYS A 374 0.29 2.53 -32.08
C LYS A 374 -0.16 1.58 -33.21
N ARG A 375 0.77 1.18 -34.09
CA ARG A 375 0.52 0.29 -35.23
C ARG A 375 0.51 -1.22 -34.88
N ARG A 376 0.97 -1.61 -33.68
CA ARG A 376 1.08 -3.01 -33.25
C ARG A 376 0.34 -3.21 -31.92
N PRO A 377 -0.96 -3.56 -31.93
CA PRO A 377 -1.81 -3.53 -30.73
C PRO A 377 -1.33 -4.46 -29.62
N LEU A 378 -0.82 -5.66 -29.96
CA LEU A 378 -0.26 -6.60 -28.98
C LEU A 378 1.01 -6.05 -28.34
N LEU A 379 1.95 -5.53 -29.14
CA LEU A 379 3.19 -4.93 -28.62
C LEU A 379 2.90 -3.68 -27.77
N ARG A 380 1.92 -2.87 -28.18
CA ARG A 380 1.43 -1.71 -27.41
C ARG A 380 0.90 -2.13 -26.05
N LEU A 381 0.05 -3.17 -26.00
CA LEU A 381 -0.48 -3.70 -24.74
C LEU A 381 0.65 -4.26 -23.87
N SER A 382 1.52 -5.11 -24.43
CA SER A 382 2.64 -5.70 -23.69
C SER A 382 3.59 -4.65 -23.13
N PHE A 383 3.95 -3.65 -23.93
CA PHE A 383 4.81 -2.56 -23.49
C PHE A 383 4.17 -1.71 -22.40
N ALA A 384 2.86 -1.42 -22.50
CA ALA A 384 2.15 -0.69 -21.47
C ALA A 384 2.06 -1.47 -20.15
N ILE A 385 1.81 -2.79 -20.21
CA ILE A 385 1.84 -3.66 -19.02
C ILE A 385 3.24 -3.66 -18.41
N PHE A 386 4.29 -3.81 -19.22
CA PHE A 386 5.67 -3.80 -18.76
C PHE A 386 6.06 -2.46 -18.12
N ALA A 387 5.68 -1.34 -18.73
CA ALA A 387 5.90 0.00 -18.19
C ALA A 387 5.23 0.18 -16.82
N ALA A 388 4.06 -0.42 -16.59
CA ALA A 388 3.33 -0.31 -15.33
C ALA A 388 3.75 -1.35 -14.29
N ALA A 389 3.57 -2.64 -14.56
CA ALA A 389 3.81 -3.72 -13.60
C ALA A 389 5.30 -4.08 -13.45
N GLY A 390 6.13 -3.77 -14.44
CA GLY A 390 7.58 -3.94 -14.39
C GLY A 390 8.27 -2.69 -13.89
N PHE A 391 8.42 -1.70 -14.76
CA PHE A 391 9.17 -0.47 -14.49
C PHE A 391 8.53 0.41 -13.41
N GLY A 392 7.25 0.76 -13.56
CA GLY A 392 6.54 1.63 -12.63
C GLY A 392 6.45 1.03 -11.22
N ASN A 393 6.19 -0.29 -11.13
CA ASN A 393 6.13 -1.00 -9.85
C ASN A 393 7.49 -1.02 -9.13
N PHE A 394 8.58 -1.26 -9.88
CA PHE A 394 9.94 -1.16 -9.33
C PHE A 394 10.24 0.26 -8.85
N LEU A 395 9.97 1.27 -9.68
CA LEU A 395 10.25 2.67 -9.37
C LEU A 395 9.43 3.16 -8.16
N ALA A 396 8.17 2.72 -8.05
CA ALA A 396 7.31 2.99 -6.92
C ALA A 396 7.95 2.52 -5.61
N VAL A 397 8.41 1.27 -5.57
CA VAL A 397 9.06 0.75 -4.35
C VAL A 397 10.46 1.30 -4.16
N TYR A 398 11.20 1.61 -5.22
CA TYR A 398 12.56 2.16 -5.09
C TYR A 398 12.56 3.55 -4.44
N PHE A 399 11.65 4.44 -4.84
CA PHE A 399 11.58 5.81 -4.29
C PHE A 399 11.13 5.88 -2.84
N ILE A 400 10.49 4.83 -2.32
CA ILE A 400 10.08 4.77 -0.91
C ILE A 400 11.19 4.19 -0.02
N GLN A 401 12.27 3.66 -0.59
CA GLN A 401 13.46 3.20 0.13
C GLN A 401 14.38 4.36 0.53
N TRP A 402 13.86 5.56 0.81
CA TRP A 402 14.68 6.72 1.15
C TRP A 402 15.59 6.46 2.37
N GLU A 403 15.18 5.64 3.34
CA GLU A 403 16.03 5.20 4.46
C GLU A 403 17.29 4.48 3.95
N ARG A 404 17.12 3.54 3.01
CA ARG A 404 18.22 2.78 2.44
C ARG A 404 19.09 3.64 1.54
N ILE A 405 18.47 4.52 0.75
CA ILE A 405 19.19 5.46 -0.09
C ILE A 405 20.03 6.41 0.78
N ALA A 406 19.53 6.82 1.95
CA ALA A 406 20.30 7.60 2.92
C ALA A 406 21.53 6.87 3.43
N LEU A 407 21.36 5.62 3.84
CA LEU A 407 22.45 4.85 4.46
C LEU A 407 23.47 4.30 3.45
N LEU A 408 23.02 3.91 2.27
CA LEU A 408 23.82 3.14 1.30
C LEU A 408 24.12 3.93 0.02
N GLY A 409 23.40 5.01 -0.24
CA GLY A 409 23.39 5.72 -1.52
C GLY A 409 22.47 5.07 -2.56
N LEU A 410 22.25 5.80 -3.66
CA LEU A 410 21.36 5.38 -4.75
C LEU A 410 21.82 4.07 -5.40
N TRP A 411 23.09 4.00 -5.81
CA TRP A 411 23.58 2.86 -6.59
C TRP A 411 23.54 1.55 -5.80
N GLN A 412 24.05 1.57 -4.57
CA GLN A 412 24.07 0.40 -3.71
C GLN A 412 22.64 -0.07 -3.38
N THR A 413 21.72 0.86 -3.12
CA THR A 413 20.30 0.52 -2.91
C THR A 413 19.70 -0.15 -4.15
N PHE A 414 19.99 0.36 -5.34
CA PHE A 414 19.54 -0.25 -6.60
C PHE A 414 20.09 -1.67 -6.77
N CYS A 415 21.39 -1.88 -6.52
CA CYS A 415 22.02 -3.20 -6.57
C CYS A 415 21.39 -4.18 -5.55
N GLN A 416 21.01 -3.71 -4.37
CA GLN A 416 20.36 -4.53 -3.36
C GLN A 416 18.91 -4.88 -3.71
N MET A 417 18.25 -4.08 -4.55
CA MET A 417 16.87 -4.32 -5.00
C MET A 417 16.78 -5.18 -6.26
N GLN A 418 17.87 -5.80 -6.72
CA GLN A 418 17.86 -6.69 -7.89
C GLN A 418 16.85 -7.83 -7.77
N SER A 419 16.69 -8.44 -6.59
CA SER A 419 15.68 -9.47 -6.35
C SER A 419 14.27 -8.93 -6.62
N TYR A 420 13.95 -7.74 -6.11
CA TYR A 420 12.66 -7.10 -6.34
C TYR A 420 12.47 -6.68 -7.81
N LEU A 421 13.52 -6.27 -8.50
CA LEU A 421 13.47 -6.01 -9.94
C LEU A 421 13.07 -7.27 -10.72
N ILE A 422 13.66 -8.42 -10.40
CA ILE A 422 13.28 -9.71 -11.00
C ILE A 422 11.82 -10.05 -10.69
N TYR A 423 11.37 -9.85 -9.45
CA TYR A 423 9.95 -10.00 -9.11
C TYR A 423 9.04 -9.17 -10.04
N CYS A 424 9.35 -7.89 -10.25
CA CYS A 424 8.60 -7.01 -11.15
C CYS A 424 8.62 -7.50 -12.60
N MET A 425 9.76 -8.00 -13.10
CA MET A 425 9.87 -8.55 -14.46
C MET A 425 9.04 -9.82 -14.63
N LEU A 426 9.11 -10.75 -13.67
CA LEU A 426 8.34 -12.00 -13.67
C LEU A 426 6.84 -11.72 -13.60
N LEU A 427 6.44 -10.79 -12.71
CA LEU A 427 5.05 -10.34 -12.59
C LEU A 427 4.54 -9.74 -13.90
N ALA A 428 5.28 -8.79 -14.50
CA ALA A 428 4.91 -8.17 -15.76
C ALA A 428 4.77 -9.21 -16.88
N SER A 429 5.75 -10.11 -16.99
CA SER A 429 5.74 -11.21 -17.97
C SER A 429 4.52 -12.12 -17.78
N GLY A 430 4.22 -12.52 -16.54
CA GLY A 430 3.04 -13.33 -16.21
C GLY A 430 1.72 -12.65 -16.61
N ILE A 431 1.59 -11.34 -16.35
CA ILE A 431 0.41 -10.56 -16.75
C ILE A 431 0.32 -10.45 -18.27
N ILE A 432 1.43 -10.18 -18.98
CA ILE A 432 1.49 -10.09 -20.44
C ILE A 432 1.06 -11.43 -21.05
N CYS A 433 1.69 -12.53 -20.67
CA CYS A 433 1.34 -13.87 -21.16
C CYS A 433 -0.14 -14.20 -20.88
N SER A 434 -0.62 -13.88 -19.67
CA SER A 434 -2.03 -14.08 -19.29
C SER A 434 -3.01 -13.26 -20.13
N ARG A 435 -2.65 -12.04 -20.54
CA ARG A 435 -3.50 -11.16 -21.37
C ARG A 435 -3.45 -11.52 -22.85
N LEU A 436 -2.26 -11.81 -23.38
CA LEU A 436 -2.09 -12.23 -24.77
C LEU A 436 -2.83 -13.55 -25.04
N ARG A 437 -2.77 -14.52 -24.12
CA ARG A 437 -3.52 -15.76 -24.24
C ARG A 437 -5.03 -15.53 -24.40
N ARG A 438 -5.63 -14.60 -23.63
CA ARG A 438 -7.06 -14.26 -23.75
C ARG A 438 -7.40 -13.56 -25.06
N GLN A 439 -6.47 -12.79 -25.62
CA GLN A 439 -6.71 -12.09 -26.88
C GLN A 439 -6.58 -13.00 -28.09
N ILE A 440 -5.66 -13.98 -28.04
CA ILE A 440 -5.46 -14.97 -29.11
C ILE A 440 -6.57 -16.03 -29.04
N TRP A 441 -6.94 -16.50 -27.85
CA TRP A 441 -8.01 -17.49 -27.63
C TRP A 441 -9.19 -16.85 -26.88
N PRO A 442 -10.05 -16.10 -27.58
CA PRO A 442 -11.21 -15.42 -27.00
C PRO A 442 -12.34 -16.42 -26.73
N GLY A 443 -12.11 -17.34 -25.79
CA GLY A 443 -13.15 -18.19 -25.19
C GLY A 443 -13.35 -17.80 -23.73
N GLU A 444 -14.54 -18.05 -23.19
CA GLU A 444 -14.75 -18.04 -21.74
C GLU A 444 -13.86 -19.12 -21.13
N ILE A 445 -12.71 -18.72 -20.58
CA ILE A 445 -11.91 -19.59 -19.72
C ILE A 445 -12.78 -19.86 -18.50
N LYS A 446 -13.56 -20.94 -18.54
CA LYS A 446 -14.31 -21.39 -17.37
C LYS A 446 -13.31 -21.59 -16.24
N PRO A 447 -13.53 -20.97 -15.07
CA PRO A 447 -12.63 -21.12 -13.94
C PRO A 447 -12.64 -22.60 -13.52
N ASN A 448 -11.62 -23.35 -13.93
CA ASN A 448 -11.35 -24.67 -13.38
C ASN A 448 -10.46 -24.50 -12.14
N ILE A 449 -10.67 -25.34 -11.12
CA ILE A 449 -9.87 -25.42 -9.90
C ILE A 449 -8.37 -25.44 -10.23
N GLY A 450 -7.96 -26.17 -11.27
CA GLY A 450 -6.57 -26.20 -11.72
C GLY A 450 -6.01 -24.82 -12.09
N SER A 451 -6.79 -23.98 -12.79
CA SER A 451 -6.36 -22.61 -13.13
C SER A 451 -6.19 -21.73 -11.89
N ILE A 452 -7.07 -21.90 -10.91
CA ILE A 452 -7.02 -21.18 -9.63
C ILE A 452 -5.76 -21.59 -8.85
N ILE A 453 -5.50 -22.90 -8.74
CA ILE A 453 -4.30 -23.42 -8.07
C ILE A 453 -3.04 -22.88 -8.75
N TRP A 454 -2.94 -22.96 -10.09
CA TRP A 454 -1.77 -22.48 -10.84
C TRP A 454 -1.49 -20.99 -10.64
N VAL A 455 -2.53 -20.15 -10.59
CA VAL A 455 -2.35 -18.71 -10.34
C VAL A 455 -1.79 -18.46 -8.94
N ASN A 456 -2.30 -19.16 -7.92
CA ASN A 456 -1.79 -19.02 -6.56
C ASN A 456 -0.36 -19.57 -6.44
N VAL A 457 -0.04 -20.69 -7.08
CA VAL A 457 1.32 -21.24 -7.15
C VAL A 457 2.28 -20.25 -7.82
N PHE A 458 1.86 -19.62 -8.94
CA PHE A 458 2.66 -18.59 -9.60
C PHE A 458 3.00 -17.43 -8.65
N TYR A 459 1.99 -16.86 -7.98
CA TYR A 459 2.21 -15.76 -7.02
C TYR A 459 3.05 -16.19 -5.81
N CYS A 460 2.85 -17.42 -5.34
CA CYS A 460 3.66 -18.03 -4.28
C CYS A 460 5.13 -18.12 -4.70
N MET A 461 5.42 -18.66 -5.88
CA MET A 461 6.78 -18.81 -6.40
C MET A 461 7.50 -17.47 -6.60
N ILE A 462 6.86 -16.50 -7.26
CA ILE A 462 7.50 -15.20 -7.48
C ILE A 462 7.70 -14.43 -6.16
N SER A 463 6.94 -14.76 -5.10
CA SER A 463 7.10 -14.12 -3.80
C SER A 463 8.46 -14.37 -3.14
N VAL A 464 9.20 -15.40 -3.57
CA VAL A 464 10.61 -15.60 -3.19
C VAL A 464 11.46 -14.37 -3.50
N PHE A 465 11.14 -13.69 -4.61
CA PHE A 465 11.85 -12.50 -5.07
C PHE A 465 11.23 -11.19 -4.56
N ASN A 466 10.05 -11.25 -3.95
CA ASN A 466 9.30 -10.09 -3.44
C ASN A 466 9.85 -9.64 -2.07
N ASP A 467 11.16 -9.39 -2.01
CA ASP A 467 11.82 -8.92 -0.81
C ASP A 467 12.48 -7.57 -1.05
N TYR A 468 11.79 -6.53 -0.62
CA TYR A 468 12.30 -5.16 -0.59
C TYR A 468 12.49 -4.66 0.85
N ARG A 469 12.12 -5.45 1.88
CA ARG A 469 12.15 -5.05 3.30
C ARG A 469 13.28 -5.73 4.07
N GLU A 470 13.64 -6.95 3.71
CA GLU A 470 14.78 -7.67 4.26
C GLU A 470 15.92 -7.61 3.22
N PHE A 471 17.17 -7.53 3.67
CA PHE A 471 18.32 -7.60 2.76
C PHE A 471 18.50 -9.06 2.35
N ARG A 472 18.15 -9.37 1.10
CA ARG A 472 18.50 -10.65 0.49
C ARG A 472 19.26 -10.42 -0.81
N PRO A 473 20.56 -10.73 -0.85
CA PRO A 473 21.32 -10.81 -2.09
C PRO A 473 20.61 -11.72 -3.09
N LEU A 474 20.67 -11.35 -4.35
CA LEU A 474 20.01 -12.09 -5.43
C LEU A 474 20.36 -13.59 -5.44
N ARG A 475 21.61 -13.91 -5.14
CA ARG A 475 22.11 -15.29 -5.02
C ARG A 475 21.34 -16.10 -3.98
N GLN A 476 20.96 -15.50 -2.86
CA GLN A 476 20.19 -16.18 -1.80
C GLN A 476 18.75 -16.46 -2.26
N SER A 477 18.11 -15.49 -2.92
CA SER A 477 16.78 -15.69 -3.50
C SER A 477 16.77 -16.82 -4.54
N PHE A 478 17.80 -16.91 -5.40
CA PHE A 478 17.94 -18.01 -6.35
C PHE A 478 18.21 -19.36 -5.68
N ARG A 479 19.08 -19.43 -4.68
CA ARG A 479 19.30 -20.67 -3.90
C ARG A 479 18.01 -21.16 -3.26
N MET A 480 17.23 -20.25 -2.67
CA MET A 480 15.91 -20.60 -2.13
C MET A 480 14.96 -21.10 -3.22
N PHE A 481 14.91 -20.40 -4.36
CA PHE A 481 14.06 -20.79 -5.49
C PHE A 481 14.41 -22.17 -6.06
N LEU A 482 15.71 -22.45 -6.26
CA LEU A 482 16.19 -23.75 -6.72
C LEU A 482 15.95 -24.84 -5.66
N GLY A 483 16.09 -24.50 -4.38
CA GLY A 483 15.80 -25.39 -3.26
C GLY A 483 14.34 -25.84 -3.18
N LEU A 484 13.39 -25.14 -3.82
CA LEU A 484 12.00 -25.62 -3.99
C LEU A 484 11.92 -26.87 -4.88
N PHE A 485 12.91 -27.09 -5.73
CA PHE A 485 12.96 -28.21 -6.68
C PHE A 485 14.00 -29.27 -6.30
N GLY A 486 14.57 -29.17 -5.08
CA GLY A 486 15.64 -30.07 -4.64
C GLY A 486 16.99 -29.81 -5.32
N ILE A 487 17.15 -28.65 -5.95
CA ILE A 487 18.39 -28.21 -6.58
C ILE A 487 19.07 -27.28 -5.57
N GLY A 488 20.08 -27.78 -4.84
CA GLY A 488 20.72 -27.09 -3.72
C GLY A 488 22.22 -27.01 -3.87
#